data_AF-A0A941P5Z7-F1
#
_entry.id   AF-A0A941P5Z7-F1
#
_cell.length_a   1.000
_cell.length_b   1.000
_cell.length_c   1.000
_cell.angle_alpha   90.00
_cell.angle_beta   90.00
_cell.angle_gamma   90.00
#
_symmetry.space_group_name_H-M   'P 1'
#
loop_
_entity.id
_entity.type
_entity.pdbx_description
1 polymer ?
#
loop_
_entity_poly.entity_id
_entity_poly.type
_entity_poly.pdbx_seq_one_letter_code
_entity_poly.pdbx_strand_id
1 'polypeptide(L)'
;MLKNTSDLPIPTPPTPAERLDCELHGALGSTVMPLSPVSPWLAWSDWAMHLALSPAQRVELLRFALAQSSRLARYVTERVQAGACDTCVEPPETDRRFADPAWRNWPFDLLQQSFLLNEEWWAKATHGLHGISPHHEAQVSFATRQ
;
A
#
# COMPACT_ATOMS: atom_id res chain seq x y z
N MET A 1 15.74 -27.24 -49.75
CA MET A 1 16.55 -27.84 -48.67
C MET A 1 15.69 -27.92 -47.42
N LEU A 2 15.24 -29.12 -47.07
CA LEU A 2 14.46 -29.39 -45.86
C LEU A 2 15.45 -29.45 -44.68
N LYS A 3 15.30 -28.58 -43.66
CA LYS A 3 16.09 -28.71 -42.43
C LYS A 3 15.62 -29.96 -41.69
N ASN A 4 16.55 -30.88 -41.46
CA ASN A 4 16.37 -32.12 -40.74
C ASN A 4 15.85 -31.81 -39.31
N THR A 5 14.66 -32.28 -38.96
CA THR A 5 14.03 -32.08 -37.64
C THR A 5 14.58 -33.03 -36.57
N SER A 6 15.62 -33.82 -36.87
CA SER A 6 16.18 -34.84 -35.98
C SER A 6 17.24 -34.34 -34.99
N ASP A 7 17.64 -33.06 -35.04
CA ASP A 7 18.65 -32.47 -34.15
C ASP A 7 18.06 -31.59 -33.02
N LEU A 8 16.77 -31.76 -32.69
CA LEU A 8 16.26 -31.15 -31.46
C LEU A 8 16.86 -31.91 -30.26
N PRO A 9 17.63 -31.24 -29.38
CA PRO A 9 18.21 -31.91 -28.22
C PRO A 9 17.10 -32.53 -27.37
N ILE A 10 17.26 -33.82 -27.03
CA ILE A 10 16.35 -34.49 -26.10
C ILE A 10 16.43 -33.73 -24.78
N PRO A 11 15.31 -33.24 -24.22
CA PRO A 11 15.33 -32.57 -22.94
C PRO A 11 15.87 -33.53 -21.88
N THR A 12 16.99 -33.18 -21.27
CA THR A 12 17.57 -33.94 -20.17
C THR A 12 16.63 -33.85 -18.95
N PRO A 13 16.45 -34.96 -18.20
CA PRO A 13 15.66 -34.91 -16.98
C PRO A 13 16.29 -33.90 -16.01
N PRO A 14 15.47 -33.13 -15.26
CA PRO A 14 15.98 -32.13 -14.33
C PRO A 14 16.87 -32.82 -13.29
N THR A 15 17.94 -32.14 -12.91
CA THR A 15 18.80 -32.51 -11.79
C THR A 15 18.02 -32.44 -10.47
N PRO A 16 18.52 -33.07 -9.39
CA PRO A 16 17.94 -32.90 -8.06
C PRO A 16 17.84 -31.43 -7.60
N ALA A 17 18.82 -30.60 -7.97
CA ALA A 17 18.83 -29.17 -7.66
C ALA A 17 17.70 -28.42 -8.39
N GLU A 18 17.53 -28.67 -9.70
CA GLU A 18 16.44 -28.07 -10.48
C GLU A 18 15.06 -28.51 -9.98
N ARG A 19 14.91 -29.76 -9.52
CA ARG A 19 13.66 -30.21 -8.88
C ARG A 19 13.38 -29.48 -7.57
N LEU A 20 14.40 -29.33 -6.72
CA LEU A 20 14.28 -28.57 -5.47
C LEU A 20 13.90 -27.11 -5.74
N ASP A 21 14.53 -26.48 -6.74
CA ASP A 21 14.20 -25.12 -7.16
C ASP A 21 12.77 -25.03 -7.68
N CYS A 22 12.31 -25.97 -8.51
CA CYS A 22 10.92 -26.02 -8.98
C CYS A 22 9.93 -26.26 -7.83
N GLU A 23 10.24 -27.13 -6.88
CA GLU A 23 9.42 -27.37 -5.68
C GLU A 23 9.33 -26.11 -4.82
N LEU A 24 10.44 -25.40 -4.62
CA LEU A 24 10.48 -24.12 -3.90
C LEU A 24 9.65 -23.04 -4.63
N HIS A 25 9.83 -22.86 -5.94
CA HIS A 25 9.07 -21.91 -6.74
C HIS A 25 7.57 -22.29 -6.80
N GLY A 26 7.26 -23.59 -6.84
CA GLY A 26 5.89 -24.10 -6.77
C GLY A 26 5.25 -23.87 -5.40
N ALA A 27 5.98 -24.12 -4.31
CA ALA A 27 5.53 -23.86 -2.94
C ALA A 27 5.27 -22.35 -2.72
N LEU A 28 6.22 -21.50 -3.15
CA LEU A 28 6.09 -20.05 -3.10
C LEU A 28 4.95 -19.52 -3.99
N GLY A 29 4.71 -20.13 -5.16
CA GLY A 29 3.62 -19.76 -6.05
C GLY A 29 2.24 -20.27 -5.59
N SER A 30 2.21 -21.33 -4.76
CA SER A 30 0.99 -21.95 -4.25
C SER A 30 0.46 -21.32 -2.96
N THR A 31 1.21 -20.38 -2.36
CA THR A 31 0.80 -19.70 -1.13
C THR A 31 0.43 -18.24 -1.38
N VAL A 32 -0.88 -18.00 -1.33
CA VAL A 32 -1.59 -16.73 -1.10
C VAL A 32 -1.63 -15.70 -2.24
N MET A 33 -0.68 -15.62 -3.18
CA MET A 33 -0.87 -14.86 -4.43
C MET A 33 -0.05 -15.44 -5.59
N PRO A 34 -0.56 -15.48 -6.84
CA PRO A 34 0.17 -15.93 -8.03
C PRO A 34 1.32 -14.99 -8.45
N LEU A 35 1.78 -14.12 -7.55
CA LEU A 35 2.82 -13.13 -7.75
C LEU A 35 4.00 -13.49 -6.84
N SER A 36 5.21 -13.39 -7.37
CA SER A 36 6.43 -13.56 -6.58
C SER A 36 6.41 -12.64 -5.35
N PRO A 37 6.68 -13.15 -4.13
CA PRO A 37 6.76 -12.32 -2.92
C PRO A 37 7.90 -11.29 -2.98
N VAL A 38 8.83 -11.46 -3.92
CA VAL A 38 9.94 -10.54 -4.15
C VAL A 38 9.46 -9.23 -4.78
N SER A 39 8.44 -9.26 -5.65
CA SER A 39 7.94 -8.06 -6.33
C SER A 39 7.43 -6.97 -5.37
N PRO A 40 6.50 -7.25 -4.45
CA PRO A 40 6.04 -6.23 -3.51
C PRO A 40 7.16 -5.76 -2.58
N TRP A 41 8.09 -6.65 -2.21
CA TRP A 41 9.26 -6.26 -1.41
C TRP A 41 10.19 -5.28 -2.15
N LEU A 42 10.42 -5.51 -3.44
CA LEU A 42 11.21 -4.60 -4.28
C LEU A 42 10.50 -3.24 -4.43
N ALA A 43 9.20 -3.23 -4.69
CA ALA A 43 8.42 -1.99 -4.79
C ALA A 43 8.46 -1.20 -3.48
N TRP A 44 8.28 -1.86 -2.34
CA TRP A 44 8.37 -1.24 -1.02
C TRP A 44 9.77 -0.67 -0.75
N SER A 45 10.81 -1.45 -1.03
CA SER A 45 12.20 -1.03 -0.79
C SER A 45 12.59 0.16 -1.68
N ASP A 46 12.22 0.12 -2.95
CA ASP A 46 12.45 1.19 -3.91
C ASP A 46 11.78 2.50 -3.47
N TRP A 47 10.49 2.45 -3.11
CA TRP A 47 9.76 3.58 -2.54
C TRP A 47 10.42 4.12 -1.27
N ALA A 48 10.73 3.24 -0.31
CA ALA A 48 11.30 3.63 0.97
C ALA A 48 12.67 4.32 0.81
N MET A 49 13.52 3.82 -0.08
CA MET A 49 14.82 4.42 -0.38
C MET A 49 14.67 5.79 -1.06
N HIS A 50 13.79 5.91 -2.05
CA HIS A 50 13.52 7.20 -2.71
C HIS A 50 12.97 8.23 -1.73
N LEU A 51 12.05 7.85 -0.84
CA LEU A 51 11.55 8.73 0.20
C LEU A 51 12.65 9.11 1.20
N ALA A 52 13.47 8.16 1.65
CA ALA A 52 14.56 8.42 2.60
C ALA A 52 15.56 9.45 2.06
N LEU A 53 15.87 9.37 0.76
CA LEU A 53 16.77 10.26 0.03
C LEU A 53 16.10 11.56 -0.46
N SER A 54 14.81 11.76 -0.19
CA SER A 54 14.03 12.95 -0.60
C SER A 54 13.71 13.86 0.59
N PRO A 55 14.64 14.74 1.04
CA PRO A 55 14.43 15.58 2.22
C PRO A 55 13.24 16.54 2.07
N ALA A 56 13.02 17.11 0.89
CA ALA A 56 11.89 18.00 0.62
C ALA A 56 10.55 17.27 0.80
N GLN A 57 10.40 16.09 0.19
CA GLN A 57 9.18 15.28 0.31
C GLN A 57 8.92 14.88 1.77
N ARG A 58 9.97 14.49 2.51
CA ARG A 58 9.85 14.16 3.94
C ARG A 58 9.35 15.32 4.78
N VAL A 59 9.86 16.54 4.53
CA VAL A 59 9.38 17.75 5.23
C VAL A 59 7.93 18.05 4.89
N GLU A 60 7.52 17.92 3.63
CA GLU A 60 6.14 18.13 3.21
C GLU A 60 5.18 17.09 3.83
N LEU A 61 5.58 15.81 3.90
CA LEU A 61 4.80 14.77 4.57
C LEU A 61 4.70 15.00 6.08
N LEU A 62 5.77 15.47 6.72
CA LEU A 62 5.76 15.82 8.13
C LEU A 62 4.83 17.01 8.41
N ARG A 63 4.90 18.08 7.61
CA ARG A 63 4.00 19.23 7.74
C ARG A 63 2.55 18.82 7.55
N PHE A 64 2.29 17.96 6.57
CA PHE A 64 0.96 17.42 6.32
C PHE A 64 0.45 16.59 7.52
N ALA A 65 1.28 15.69 8.07
CA ALA A 65 0.94 14.90 9.26
C ALA A 65 0.67 15.77 10.51
N LEU A 66 1.45 16.84 10.71
CA LEU A 66 1.24 17.77 11.82
C LEU A 66 -0.08 18.54 11.68
N ALA A 67 -0.41 18.99 10.47
CA ALA A 67 -1.69 19.65 10.20
C ALA A 67 -2.89 18.70 10.39
N GLN A 68 -2.76 17.44 10.00
CA GLN A 68 -3.79 16.42 10.19
C GLN A 68 -3.96 16.07 11.68
N SER A 69 -2.85 15.93 12.41
CA SER A 69 -2.85 15.71 13.86
C SER A 69 -3.53 16.85 14.63
N SER A 70 -3.30 18.11 14.23
CA SER A 70 -3.94 19.26 14.90
C SER A 70 -5.44 19.32 14.63
N ARG A 71 -5.89 18.99 13.42
CA ARG A 71 -7.33 18.85 13.10
C ARG A 71 -7.98 17.78 13.97
N LEU A 72 -7.36 16.60 14.05
CA LEU A 72 -7.88 15.48 14.84
C LEU A 72 -7.94 15.81 16.34
N ALA A 73 -6.90 16.44 16.89
CA ALA A 73 -6.85 16.84 18.30
C ALA A 73 -7.97 17.84 18.64
N ARG A 74 -8.22 18.80 17.75
CA ARG A 74 -9.34 19.75 17.90
C ARG A 74 -10.69 19.01 17.89
N TYR A 75 -10.90 18.11 16.93
CA TYR A 75 -12.12 17.31 16.84
C TYR A 75 -12.37 16.47 18.10
N VAL A 76 -11.35 15.78 18.62
CA VAL A 76 -11.47 15.01 19.87
C VAL A 76 -11.87 15.93 21.03
N THR A 77 -11.24 17.11 21.12
CA THR A 77 -11.54 18.08 22.18
C THR A 77 -12.99 18.56 22.08
N GLU A 78 -13.44 18.95 20.89
CA GLU A 78 -14.80 19.44 20.63
C GLU A 78 -15.85 18.33 20.88
N ARG A 79 -15.61 17.09 20.43
CA ARG A 79 -16.50 15.95 20.69
C ARG A 79 -16.63 15.63 22.17
N VAL A 80 -15.52 15.64 22.91
CA VAL A 80 -15.51 15.34 24.35
C VAL A 80 -16.18 16.47 25.16
N GLN A 81 -16.00 17.73 24.76
CA GLN A 81 -16.55 18.87 25.50
C GLN A 81 -18.01 19.19 25.16
N ALA A 82 -18.37 19.15 23.88
CA ALA A 82 -19.67 19.63 23.38
C ALA A 82 -20.63 18.49 22.98
N GLY A 83 -20.16 17.24 22.89
CA GLY A 83 -20.96 16.07 22.50
C GLY A 83 -21.36 16.01 21.02
N ALA A 84 -21.35 17.14 20.32
CA ALA A 84 -21.54 17.26 18.88
C ALA A 84 -20.45 18.14 18.26
N CYS A 85 -19.89 17.69 17.14
CA CYS A 85 -18.89 18.40 16.36
C CYS A 85 -18.99 17.93 14.91
N ASP A 86 -18.67 18.84 13.98
CA ASP A 86 -18.52 18.53 12.56
C ASP A 86 -17.34 17.56 12.34
N THR A 87 -17.40 16.78 11.26
CA THR A 87 -16.34 15.84 10.87
C THR A 87 -15.04 16.59 10.54
N CYS A 88 -13.88 16.00 10.85
CA CYS A 88 -12.59 16.54 10.38
C CYS A 88 -12.49 16.42 8.87
N VAL A 89 -12.77 15.22 8.37
CA VAL A 89 -12.74 14.80 6.97
C VAL A 89 -14.06 14.09 6.68
N GLU A 90 -14.70 14.53 5.60
CA GLU A 90 -15.89 13.85 5.11
C GLU A 90 -15.44 12.63 4.28
N PRO A 91 -15.94 11.42 4.58
CA PRO A 91 -15.69 10.28 3.72
C PRO A 91 -16.19 10.58 2.30
N PRO A 92 -15.49 10.11 1.25
CA PRO A 92 -16.02 10.19 -0.11
C PRO A 92 -17.43 9.59 -0.18
N GLU A 93 -18.33 10.18 -0.96
CA GLU A 93 -19.72 9.70 -1.10
C GLU A 93 -19.82 8.23 -1.56
N THR A 94 -18.75 7.71 -2.18
CA THR A 94 -18.65 6.34 -2.66
C THR A 94 -18.15 5.34 -1.60
N ASP A 95 -17.62 5.81 -0.46
CA ASP A 95 -17.10 4.96 0.60
C ASP A 95 -18.23 4.45 1.52
N ARG A 96 -18.56 3.17 1.37
CA ARG A 96 -19.62 2.51 2.14
C ARG A 96 -19.14 1.91 3.46
N ARG A 97 -17.83 1.91 3.76
CA ARG A 97 -17.27 1.30 4.98
C ARG A 97 -17.88 1.89 6.26
N PHE A 98 -18.29 3.17 6.19
CA PHE A 98 -18.82 3.93 7.32
C PHE A 98 -20.32 4.29 7.20
N ALA A 99 -21.08 3.54 6.39
CA ALA A 99 -22.48 3.87 6.12
C ALA A 99 -23.41 3.68 7.34
N ASP A 100 -23.06 2.80 8.27
CA ASP A 100 -23.86 2.57 9.48
C ASP A 100 -23.81 3.81 10.41
N PRO A 101 -24.96 4.33 10.88
CA PRO A 101 -24.99 5.49 11.79
C PRO A 101 -24.18 5.31 13.07
N ALA A 102 -23.91 4.07 13.51
CA ALA A 102 -23.05 3.78 14.66
C ALA A 102 -21.66 4.38 14.53
N TRP A 103 -21.14 4.54 13.29
CA TRP A 103 -19.86 5.19 13.02
C TRP A 103 -19.83 6.68 13.38
N ARG A 104 -20.99 7.33 13.56
CA ARG A 104 -21.08 8.74 14.00
C ARG A 104 -21.10 8.91 15.52
N ASN A 105 -21.11 7.80 16.26
CA ASN A 105 -21.14 7.79 17.71
C ASN A 105 -19.74 7.58 18.28
N TRP A 106 -19.49 8.17 19.45
CA TRP A 106 -18.28 7.89 20.21
C TRP A 106 -18.22 6.40 20.60
N PRO A 107 -17.06 5.72 20.49
CA PRO A 107 -15.75 6.20 20.00
C PRO A 107 -15.46 5.89 18.52
N PHE A 108 -16.45 5.38 17.78
CA PHE A 108 -16.26 4.90 16.39
C PHE A 108 -15.99 6.05 15.42
N ASP A 109 -16.57 7.21 15.69
CA ASP A 109 -16.33 8.45 14.95
C ASP A 109 -14.85 8.84 14.95
N LEU A 110 -14.16 8.72 16.09
CA LEU A 110 -12.72 8.94 16.19
C LEU A 110 -11.93 7.94 15.33
N LEU A 111 -12.31 6.67 15.34
CA LEU A 111 -11.65 5.64 14.53
C LEU A 111 -11.83 5.91 13.04
N GLN A 112 -13.04 6.28 12.62
CA GLN A 112 -13.33 6.68 11.24
C GLN A 112 -12.47 7.88 10.83
N GLN A 113 -12.49 8.97 11.61
CA GLN A 113 -11.75 10.18 11.28
C GLN A 113 -10.23 9.90 11.22
N SER A 114 -9.70 9.13 12.17
CA SER A 114 -8.28 8.73 12.17
C SER A 114 -7.91 7.91 10.94
N PHE A 115 -8.79 6.99 10.53
CA PHE A 115 -8.59 6.15 9.36
C PHE A 115 -8.58 6.98 8.06
N LEU A 116 -9.54 7.89 7.87
CA LEU A 116 -9.62 8.75 6.68
C LEU A 116 -8.40 9.67 6.56
N LEU A 117 -7.94 10.27 7.67
CA LEU A 117 -6.72 11.08 7.69
C LEU A 117 -5.48 10.25 7.34
N ASN A 118 -5.43 8.99 7.78
CA ASN A 118 -4.34 8.07 7.44
C ASN A 118 -4.37 7.69 5.94
N GLU A 119 -5.55 7.45 5.34
CA GLU A 119 -5.69 7.23 3.90
C GLU A 119 -5.22 8.44 3.09
N GLU A 120 -5.59 9.66 3.48
CA GLU A 120 -5.10 10.90 2.85
C GLU A 120 -3.57 11.01 2.94
N TRP A 121 -2.99 10.67 4.10
CA TRP A 121 -1.55 10.72 4.30
C TRP A 121 -0.82 9.69 3.42
N TRP A 122 -1.30 8.46 3.36
CA TRP A 122 -0.72 7.42 2.50
C TRP A 122 -0.83 7.77 1.03
N ALA A 123 -1.99 8.27 0.58
CA ALA A 123 -2.16 8.76 -0.78
C ALA A 123 -1.12 9.85 -1.12
N LYS A 124 -0.82 10.77 -0.20
CA LYS A 124 0.24 11.77 -0.40
C LYS A 124 1.65 11.15 -0.35
N ALA A 125 1.89 10.16 0.49
CA ALA A 125 3.20 9.54 0.70
C ALA A 125 3.64 8.63 -0.45
N THR A 126 2.69 8.04 -1.16
CA THR A 126 2.96 7.11 -2.26
C THR A 126 2.97 7.76 -3.63
N HIS A 127 2.68 9.06 -3.74
CA HIS A 127 2.60 9.76 -5.02
C HIS A 127 3.61 10.90 -5.16
N GLY A 128 4.10 11.11 -6.39
CA GLY A 128 4.93 12.27 -6.73
C GLY A 128 6.36 12.23 -6.17
N LEU A 129 6.86 11.05 -5.78
CA LEU A 129 8.26 10.85 -5.41
C LEU A 129 9.14 10.93 -6.66
N HIS A 130 10.20 11.75 -6.60
CA HIS A 130 11.14 11.87 -7.70
C HIS A 130 11.98 10.60 -7.84
N GLY A 131 12.11 10.06 -9.06
CA GLY A 131 12.99 8.94 -9.38
C GLY A 131 12.40 7.53 -9.21
N ILE A 132 11.24 7.41 -8.56
CA ILE A 132 10.56 6.12 -8.41
C ILE A 132 10.07 5.57 -9.76
N SER A 133 10.08 4.25 -9.91
CA SER A 133 9.43 3.59 -11.05
C SER A 133 7.91 3.76 -10.97
N PRO A 134 7.21 4.15 -12.06
CA PRO A 134 5.74 4.23 -12.08
C PRO A 134 5.05 2.92 -11.68
N HIS A 135 5.69 1.78 -11.98
CA HIS A 135 5.17 0.47 -11.61
C HIS A 135 5.28 0.20 -10.11
N HIS A 136 6.39 0.59 -9.47
CA HIS A 136 6.56 0.46 -8.01
C HIS A 136 5.68 1.46 -7.27
N GLU A 137 5.55 2.68 -7.77
CA GLU A 137 4.61 3.68 -7.24
C GLU A 137 3.18 3.13 -7.21
N ALA A 138 2.71 2.55 -8.32
CA ALA A 138 1.39 1.95 -8.40
C ALA A 138 1.20 0.76 -7.44
N GLN A 139 2.22 -0.11 -7.29
CA GLN A 139 2.18 -1.23 -6.35
C GLN A 139 2.08 -0.76 -4.90
N VAL A 140 2.90 0.21 -4.49
CA VAL A 140 2.89 0.72 -3.11
C VAL A 140 1.60 1.48 -2.84
N SER A 141 1.14 2.35 -3.74
CA SER A 141 -0.14 3.08 -3.62
C SER A 141 -1.33 2.12 -3.48
N PHE A 142 -1.34 1.02 -4.24
CA PHE A 142 -2.37 -0.01 -4.11
C PHE A 142 -2.30 -0.74 -2.76
N ALA A 143 -1.11 -1.08 -2.30
CA ALA A 143 -0.91 -1.81 -1.05
C ALA A 143 -1.29 -0.98 0.19
N THR A 144 -1.08 0.34 0.15
CA THR A 144 -1.36 1.25 1.28
C THR A 144 -2.81 1.73 1.35
N ARG A 145 -3.64 1.43 0.34
CA ARG A 145 -5.04 1.88 0.25
C ARG A 145 -6.05 0.88 0.84
N GLN A 146 -5.65 -0.35 1.15
CA GLN A 146 -6.55 -1.45 1.55
C GLN A 146 -7.13 -1.28 2.95
#